data_AF-A3GFD5-F1
#
_entry.id   AF-A3GFD5-F1
#
_cell.length_a   1.000
_cell.length_b   1.000
_cell.length_c   1.000
_cell.angle_alpha   90.00
_cell.angle_beta   90.00
_cell.angle_gamma   90.00
#
_symmetry.space_group_name_H-M   'P 1'
#
loop_
_entity.id
_entity.type
_entity.pdbx_description
1 polymer ?
#
loop_
_entity_poly.entity_id
_entity_poly.type
_entity_poly.pdbx_seq_one_letter_code
_entity_poly.pdbx_strand_id
1 'polypeptide(L)'
;MSSRVQIFRRTFSSSVSAKSSYTGTARKTVADINRFYASSKPITVVTAHDFITAKMVDHAGIDICLIGDSLANTTLGLDDTNELEFQEMLYHVKSVQRGNDSSLIVADLPFGSYEKSSEQALDTAMTIIKHGKIQGVKVEGGDEFILPTVNRLTTVGIPVMGHVGLTPQKHNALGGYRLQGNSVENAVSIYKQCLDLQRAGVFSIVLECIPNKLAQYITENLSVPTIGIGAGPFTSGQVLVISDILGMKSNKENHKPKFVRAYEDFYTKGVEALTSYGEHVENAQFPDVDEHGYKIKRDVFEEFKKQAHHIH
;
A
#
# COMPACT_ATOMS: atom_id res chain seq x y z
N MET A 1 -37.64 -41.73 -45.82
CA MET A 1 -38.13 -40.61 -44.99
C MET A 1 -37.28 -40.55 -43.73
N SER A 2 -36.55 -39.45 -43.55
CA SER A 2 -35.47 -39.27 -42.57
C SER A 2 -36.00 -38.99 -41.16
N SER A 3 -35.55 -39.76 -40.16
CA SER A 3 -35.77 -39.49 -38.74
C SER A 3 -34.73 -38.49 -38.24
N ARG A 4 -35.16 -37.26 -37.94
CA ARG A 4 -34.31 -36.23 -37.30
C ARG A 4 -34.17 -36.50 -35.81
N VAL A 5 -32.96 -36.80 -35.37
CA VAL A 5 -32.55 -36.72 -33.96
C VAL A 5 -32.34 -35.25 -33.62
N GLN A 6 -33.05 -34.76 -32.61
CA GLN A 6 -32.95 -33.37 -32.14
C GLN A 6 -31.89 -33.30 -31.03
N ILE A 7 -30.69 -32.84 -31.38
CA ILE A 7 -29.61 -32.62 -30.42
C ILE A 7 -29.90 -31.31 -29.67
N PHE A 8 -30.20 -31.42 -28.37
CA PHE A 8 -30.25 -30.26 -27.48
C PHE A 8 -28.85 -29.72 -27.25
N ARG A 9 -28.51 -28.59 -27.89
CA ARG A 9 -27.34 -27.78 -27.51
C ARG A 9 -27.61 -27.16 -26.14
N ARG A 10 -26.93 -27.62 -25.11
CA ARG A 10 -26.80 -26.87 -23.85
C ARG A 10 -25.97 -25.62 -24.12
N THR A 11 -26.60 -24.46 -24.15
CA THR A 11 -25.92 -23.17 -24.09
C THR A 11 -25.47 -22.95 -22.65
N PHE A 12 -24.16 -23.02 -22.41
CA PHE A 12 -23.59 -22.51 -21.16
C PHE A 12 -23.71 -20.99 -21.16
N SER A 13 -24.18 -20.43 -20.04
CA SER A 13 -24.18 -18.97 -19.86
C SER A 13 -22.75 -18.46 -19.93
N SER A 14 -22.46 -17.61 -20.92
CA SER A 14 -21.19 -16.90 -21.05
C SER A 14 -21.20 -15.55 -20.34
N SER A 15 -22.08 -15.34 -19.35
CA SER A 15 -22.09 -14.10 -18.58
C SER A 15 -20.97 -14.11 -17.52
N VAL A 16 -19.74 -13.79 -17.94
CA VAL A 16 -18.69 -13.34 -17.03
C VAL A 16 -19.00 -11.88 -16.68
N SER A 17 -19.91 -11.67 -15.74
CA SER A 17 -19.99 -10.40 -15.02
C SER A 17 -19.91 -10.74 -13.55
N ALA A 18 -18.68 -10.84 -13.04
CA ALA A 18 -18.41 -10.73 -11.63
C ALA A 18 -18.80 -9.30 -11.22
N LYS A 19 -20.05 -9.12 -10.78
CA LYS A 19 -20.50 -7.85 -10.21
C LYS A 19 -19.84 -7.72 -8.84
N SER A 20 -18.75 -6.96 -8.80
CA SER A 20 -18.18 -6.42 -7.58
C SER A 20 -19.27 -5.64 -6.82
N SER A 21 -19.34 -5.77 -5.50
CA SER A 21 -20.36 -5.12 -4.65
C SER A 21 -20.22 -3.58 -4.54
N TYR A 22 -19.35 -2.98 -5.35
CA TYR A 22 -19.02 -1.57 -5.32
C TYR A 22 -19.54 -0.91 -6.61
N THR A 23 -20.50 0.01 -6.48
CA THR A 23 -21.06 0.79 -7.60
C THR A 23 -20.18 2.01 -7.86
N GLY A 24 -19.17 1.80 -8.70
CA GLY A 24 -18.12 2.71 -9.16
C GLY A 24 -17.12 1.92 -10.01
N THR A 25 -16.04 2.53 -10.50
CA THR A 25 -14.94 1.84 -11.19
C THR A 25 -14.60 0.55 -10.45
N ALA A 26 -14.75 -0.60 -11.09
CA ALA A 26 -14.72 -1.88 -10.38
C ALA A 26 -13.36 -2.07 -9.70
N ARG A 27 -13.39 -2.25 -8.38
CA ARG A 27 -12.19 -2.52 -7.58
C ARG A 27 -11.44 -3.76 -8.09
N LYS A 28 -10.13 -3.62 -8.29
CA LYS A 28 -9.23 -4.71 -8.65
C LYS A 28 -9.25 -5.80 -7.59
N THR A 29 -9.23 -7.03 -8.04
CA THR A 29 -9.32 -8.25 -7.22
C THR A 29 -8.06 -9.07 -7.37
N VAL A 30 -7.89 -10.08 -6.50
CA VAL A 30 -6.83 -11.09 -6.65
C VAL A 30 -6.88 -11.78 -8.03
N ALA A 31 -8.07 -12.00 -8.58
CA ALA A 31 -8.23 -12.58 -9.92
C ALA A 31 -7.67 -11.66 -11.02
N ASP A 32 -7.79 -10.34 -10.85
CA ASP A 32 -7.18 -9.37 -11.77
C ASP A 32 -5.65 -9.40 -11.69
N ILE A 33 -5.10 -9.50 -10.48
CA ILE A 33 -3.65 -9.62 -10.26
C ILE A 33 -3.10 -10.91 -10.88
N ASN A 34 -3.78 -12.04 -10.69
CA ASN A 34 -3.42 -13.31 -11.31
C ASN A 34 -3.50 -13.24 -12.85
N ARG A 35 -4.50 -12.54 -13.40
CA ARG A 35 -4.59 -12.30 -14.85
C ARG A 35 -3.43 -11.45 -15.35
N PHE A 36 -3.03 -10.41 -14.61
CA PHE A 36 -1.87 -9.60 -14.98
C PHE A 36 -0.59 -10.44 -15.03
N TYR A 37 -0.36 -11.27 -14.01
CA TYR A 37 0.73 -12.22 -13.99
C TYR A 37 0.72 -13.19 -15.19
N ALA A 38 -0.41 -13.85 -15.44
CA ALA A 38 -0.56 -14.81 -16.55
C ALA A 38 -0.37 -14.17 -17.94
N SER A 39 -0.66 -12.86 -18.07
CA SER A 39 -0.45 -12.09 -19.30
C SER A 39 0.89 -11.34 -19.36
N SER A 40 1.76 -11.55 -18.37
CA SER A 40 3.04 -10.84 -18.22
C SER A 40 2.90 -9.30 -18.19
N LYS A 41 1.73 -8.79 -17.78
CA LYS A 41 1.55 -7.35 -17.51
C LYS A 41 2.20 -7.03 -16.17
N PRO A 42 3.15 -6.06 -16.10
CA PRO A 42 3.75 -5.65 -14.83
C PRO A 42 2.71 -5.17 -13.83
N ILE A 43 2.83 -5.60 -12.57
CA ILE A 43 1.94 -5.21 -11.47
C ILE A 43 2.53 -4.01 -10.74
N THR A 44 1.74 -2.95 -10.61
CA THR A 44 2.14 -1.73 -9.89
C THR A 44 1.61 -1.75 -8.46
N VAL A 45 2.51 -1.57 -7.48
CA VAL A 45 2.17 -1.47 -6.06
C VAL A 45 2.78 -0.20 -5.49
N VAL A 46 1.98 0.59 -4.76
CA VAL A 46 2.46 1.81 -4.09
C VAL A 46 1.83 1.87 -2.71
N THR A 47 2.59 2.33 -1.72
CA THR A 47 2.02 2.50 -0.39
C THR A 47 1.04 3.68 -0.33
N ALA A 48 0.10 3.65 0.61
CA ALA A 48 -0.64 4.85 1.01
C ALA A 48 -0.87 4.81 2.51
N HIS A 49 -0.94 5.98 3.13
CA HIS A 49 -1.01 6.08 4.59
C HIS A 49 -2.22 6.90 5.04
N ASP A 50 -2.86 7.68 4.17
CA ASP A 50 -4.04 8.47 4.51
C ASP A 50 -5.00 8.63 3.33
N PHE A 51 -6.10 9.35 3.55
CA PHE A 51 -7.11 9.64 2.54
C PHE A 51 -6.55 10.34 1.29
N ILE A 52 -5.63 11.30 1.45
CA ILE A 52 -5.12 12.13 0.35
C ILE A 52 -4.17 11.31 -0.52
N THR A 53 -3.21 10.62 0.11
CA THR A 53 -2.28 9.71 -0.56
C THR A 53 -3.00 8.55 -1.24
N ALA A 54 -4.05 8.01 -0.62
CA ALA A 54 -4.89 6.99 -1.21
C ALA A 54 -5.63 7.47 -2.47
N LYS A 55 -6.12 8.73 -2.48
CA LYS A 55 -6.72 9.34 -3.68
C LYS A 55 -5.71 9.50 -4.81
N MET A 56 -4.48 9.90 -4.49
CA MET A 56 -3.40 9.98 -5.49
C MET A 56 -3.09 8.61 -6.09
N VAL A 57 -2.92 7.57 -5.26
CA VAL A 57 -2.66 6.19 -5.69
C VAL A 57 -3.79 5.65 -6.55
N ASP A 58 -5.05 5.90 -6.15
CA ASP A 58 -6.23 5.46 -6.89
C ASP A 58 -6.35 6.13 -8.26
N HIS A 59 -6.26 7.46 -8.31
CA HIS A 59 -6.37 8.23 -9.56
C HIS A 59 -5.19 7.98 -10.51
N ALA A 60 -4.02 7.62 -9.99
CA ALA A 60 -2.87 7.18 -10.79
C ALA A 60 -3.07 5.79 -11.43
N GLY A 61 -4.13 5.06 -11.06
CA GLY A 61 -4.45 3.76 -11.63
C GLY A 61 -3.57 2.61 -11.12
N ILE A 62 -2.94 2.77 -9.95
CA ILE A 62 -2.08 1.75 -9.32
C ILE A 62 -2.87 0.45 -9.08
N ASP A 63 -2.25 -0.70 -9.29
CA ASP A 63 -2.91 -2.01 -9.18
C ASP A 63 -3.20 -2.42 -7.74
N ILE A 64 -2.22 -2.26 -6.85
CA ILE A 64 -2.34 -2.58 -5.43
C ILE A 64 -1.94 -1.36 -4.59
N CYS A 65 -2.84 -0.95 -3.71
CA CYS A 65 -2.58 0.07 -2.70
C CYS A 65 -2.19 -0.66 -1.40
N LEU A 66 -0.92 -0.52 -0.98
CA LEU A 66 -0.40 -1.16 0.22
C LEU A 66 -0.44 -0.19 1.41
N ILE A 67 -1.19 -0.51 2.47
CA ILE A 67 -1.03 0.18 3.75
C ILE A 67 0.10 -0.53 4.48
N GLY A 68 1.33 -0.05 4.27
CA GLY A 68 2.53 -0.66 4.84
C GLY A 68 2.85 -0.10 6.22
N ASP A 69 3.40 -0.93 7.10
CA ASP A 69 3.92 -0.53 8.42
C ASP A 69 5.07 0.48 8.36
N SER A 70 5.70 0.64 7.19
CA SER A 70 6.57 1.78 6.84
C SER A 70 6.00 3.16 7.24
N LEU A 71 4.69 3.28 7.42
CA LEU A 71 4.02 4.47 7.97
C LEU A 71 4.57 4.88 9.35
N ALA A 72 5.09 3.93 10.13
CA ALA A 72 5.76 4.19 11.39
C ALA A 72 6.84 5.25 11.21
N ASN A 73 7.75 5.02 10.26
CA ASN A 73 8.83 5.96 9.97
C ASN A 73 8.36 7.14 9.12
N THR A 74 7.58 6.88 8.05
CA THR A 74 7.33 7.89 7.02
C THR A 74 6.20 8.85 7.34
N THR A 75 5.36 8.51 8.32
CA THR A 75 4.15 9.26 8.65
C THR A 75 4.08 9.61 10.13
N LEU A 76 4.43 8.68 11.01
CA LEU A 76 4.41 8.90 12.46
C LEU A 76 5.74 9.40 13.02
N GLY A 77 6.84 9.26 12.26
CA GLY A 77 8.18 9.68 12.70
C GLY A 77 8.77 8.80 13.79
N LEU A 78 8.29 7.56 13.92
CA LEU A 78 8.88 6.54 14.80
C LEU A 78 10.22 6.08 14.23
N ASP A 79 11.13 5.64 15.09
CA ASP A 79 12.46 5.19 14.69
C ASP A 79 12.41 3.77 14.10
N ASP A 80 11.48 2.94 14.58
CA ASP A 80 11.33 1.54 14.20
C ASP A 80 9.87 1.19 13.84
N THR A 81 9.67 0.39 12.78
CA THR A 81 8.37 -0.19 12.43
C THR A 81 7.77 -1.05 13.55
N ASN A 82 8.60 -1.59 14.44
CA ASN A 82 8.13 -2.38 15.59
C ASN A 82 7.44 -1.56 16.68
N GLU A 83 7.58 -0.23 16.66
CA GLU A 83 6.88 0.67 17.58
C GLU A 83 5.42 0.92 17.16
N LEU A 84 5.04 0.53 15.94
CA LEU A 84 3.69 0.77 15.41
C LEU A 84 2.65 -0.10 16.11
N GLU A 85 1.71 0.56 16.78
CA GLU A 85 0.61 -0.14 17.44
C GLU A 85 -0.47 -0.59 16.44
N PHE A 86 -1.12 -1.72 16.75
CA PHE A 86 -2.19 -2.25 15.90
C PHE A 86 -3.35 -1.25 15.67
N GLN A 87 -3.69 -0.46 16.69
CA GLN A 87 -4.79 0.52 16.58
C GLN A 87 -4.43 1.68 15.66
N GLU A 88 -3.17 2.11 15.63
CA GLU A 88 -2.66 3.14 14.72
C GLU A 88 -2.71 2.62 13.29
N MET A 89 -2.24 1.38 13.07
CA MET A 89 -2.36 0.71 11.78
C MET A 89 -3.81 0.65 11.30
N LEU A 90 -4.75 0.22 12.15
CA LEU A 90 -6.18 0.16 11.82
C LEU A 90 -6.78 1.55 11.52
N TYR A 91 -6.31 2.61 12.17
CA TYR A 91 -6.72 3.99 11.88
C TYR A 91 -6.31 4.39 10.46
N HIS A 92 -5.07 4.14 10.08
CA HIS A 92 -4.55 4.42 8.73
C HIS A 92 -5.26 3.57 7.66
N VAL A 93 -5.52 2.28 7.93
CA VAL A 93 -6.31 1.41 7.04
C VAL A 93 -7.68 2.04 6.72
N LYS A 94 -8.41 2.51 7.75
CA LYS A 94 -9.72 3.15 7.57
C LYS A 94 -9.60 4.47 6.79
N SER A 95 -8.53 5.23 6.99
CA SER A 95 -8.26 6.48 6.26
C SER A 95 -8.04 6.22 4.78
N VAL A 96 -7.16 5.28 4.44
CA VAL A 96 -6.83 4.89 3.08
C VAL A 96 -8.03 4.29 2.36
N GLN A 97 -8.81 3.43 3.03
CA GLN A 97 -9.99 2.82 2.41
C GLN A 97 -11.01 3.86 1.94
N ARG A 98 -11.16 5.00 2.64
CA ARG A 98 -12.05 6.09 2.19
C ARG A 98 -11.54 6.81 0.94
N GLY A 99 -10.23 6.79 0.70
CA GLY A 99 -9.59 7.50 -0.41
C GLY A 99 -9.42 6.68 -1.68
N ASN A 100 -9.48 5.34 -1.59
CA ASN A 100 -9.19 4.45 -2.70
C ASN A 100 -10.42 3.63 -3.10
N ASP A 101 -10.89 3.81 -4.35
CA ASP A 101 -12.12 3.20 -4.86
C ASP A 101 -11.84 1.98 -5.73
N SER A 102 -10.70 1.93 -6.43
CA SER A 102 -10.42 1.02 -7.53
C SER A 102 -9.23 0.09 -7.35
N SER A 103 -8.20 0.42 -6.56
CA SER A 103 -7.06 -0.49 -6.34
C SER A 103 -7.44 -1.67 -5.44
N LEU A 104 -6.72 -2.78 -5.57
CA LEU A 104 -6.76 -3.83 -4.55
C LEU A 104 -6.07 -3.29 -3.29
N ILE A 105 -6.76 -3.23 -2.14
CA ILE A 105 -6.16 -2.74 -0.90
C ILE A 105 -5.66 -3.92 -0.07
N VAL A 106 -4.37 -3.87 0.27
CA VAL A 106 -3.67 -4.81 1.15
C VAL A 106 -3.09 -4.02 2.32
N ALA A 107 -3.16 -4.54 3.54
CA ALA A 107 -2.55 -3.91 4.70
C ALA A 107 -1.59 -4.86 5.41
N ASP A 108 -0.49 -4.33 5.93
CA ASP A 108 0.39 -5.11 6.78
C ASP A 108 -0.29 -5.57 8.07
N LEU A 109 0.07 -6.77 8.53
CA LEU A 109 -0.03 -7.11 9.93
C LEU A 109 1.21 -6.52 10.64
N PRO A 110 1.04 -5.54 11.54
CA PRO A 110 2.18 -4.94 12.23
C PRO A 110 2.84 -5.95 13.18
N PHE A 111 4.10 -5.70 13.53
CA PHE A 111 4.86 -6.54 14.45
C PHE A 111 4.09 -6.77 15.77
N GLY A 112 4.15 -8.00 16.30
CA GLY A 112 3.48 -8.40 17.53
C GLY A 112 1.98 -8.74 17.37
N SER A 113 1.40 -8.55 16.18
CA SER A 113 -0.03 -8.79 15.93
C SER A 113 -0.34 -10.16 15.34
N TYR A 114 0.66 -10.95 14.94
CA TYR A 114 0.44 -12.22 14.23
C TYR A 114 1.44 -13.36 14.54
N GLU A 115 2.49 -13.06 15.30
CA GLU A 115 3.62 -13.96 15.56
C GLU A 115 3.37 -14.89 16.75
N LYS A 116 2.45 -14.51 17.66
CA LYS A 116 2.18 -15.31 18.88
C LYS A 116 1.51 -16.63 18.55
N SER A 117 0.53 -16.62 17.65
CA SER A 117 -0.17 -17.81 17.18
C SER A 117 -0.99 -17.54 15.91
N SER A 118 -1.37 -18.62 15.22
CA SER A 118 -2.25 -18.54 14.05
C SER A 118 -3.65 -17.97 14.39
N GLU A 119 -4.12 -18.18 15.62
CA GLU A 119 -5.37 -17.64 16.15
C GLU A 119 -5.29 -16.12 16.34
N GLN A 120 -4.19 -15.63 16.93
CA GLN A 120 -3.97 -14.19 17.07
C GLN A 120 -3.95 -13.53 15.69
N ALA A 121 -3.17 -14.08 14.75
CA ALA A 121 -3.09 -13.56 13.39
C ALA A 121 -4.45 -13.53 12.68
N LEU A 122 -5.26 -14.58 12.88
CA LEU A 122 -6.60 -14.66 12.33
C LEU A 122 -7.51 -13.57 12.88
N ASP A 123 -7.53 -13.37 14.19
CA ASP A 123 -8.35 -12.33 14.84
C ASP A 123 -7.92 -10.93 14.38
N THR A 124 -6.60 -10.68 14.28
CA THR A 124 -6.03 -9.43 13.76
C THR A 124 -6.46 -9.20 12.31
N ALA A 125 -6.24 -10.18 11.43
CA ALA A 125 -6.56 -10.05 10.00
C ALA A 125 -8.08 -9.88 9.77
N MET A 126 -8.92 -10.64 10.48
CA MET A 126 -10.38 -10.47 10.45
C MET A 126 -10.80 -9.08 10.91
N THR A 127 -10.15 -8.53 11.94
CA THR A 127 -10.42 -7.18 12.45
C THR A 127 -10.07 -6.12 11.40
N ILE A 128 -8.88 -6.21 10.78
CA ILE A 128 -8.47 -5.31 9.70
C ILE A 128 -9.44 -5.38 8.52
N ILE A 129 -9.80 -6.57 8.05
CA ILE A 129 -10.70 -6.72 6.89
C ILE A 129 -12.10 -6.19 7.22
N LYS A 130 -12.66 -6.58 8.37
CA LYS A 130 -14.03 -6.22 8.74
C LYS A 130 -14.18 -4.73 9.04
N HIS A 131 -13.28 -4.18 9.84
CA HIS A 131 -13.39 -2.79 10.30
C HIS A 131 -12.66 -1.80 9.38
N GLY A 132 -11.63 -2.26 8.66
CA GLY A 132 -10.94 -1.49 7.64
C GLY A 132 -11.59 -1.57 6.26
N LYS A 133 -12.47 -2.57 6.01
CA LYS A 133 -13.17 -2.78 4.73
C LYS A 133 -12.24 -2.96 3.53
N ILE A 134 -11.11 -3.65 3.74
CA ILE A 134 -10.09 -3.92 2.72
C ILE A 134 -10.09 -5.38 2.28
N GLN A 135 -9.25 -5.75 1.31
CA GLN A 135 -9.36 -7.03 0.61
C GLN A 135 -8.35 -8.08 1.07
N GLY A 136 -7.20 -7.70 1.61
CA GLY A 136 -6.17 -8.66 2.00
C GLY A 136 -5.16 -8.10 2.99
N VAL A 137 -4.26 -8.97 3.43
CA VAL A 137 -3.20 -8.63 4.38
C VAL A 137 -1.82 -9.02 3.84
N LYS A 138 -0.76 -8.34 4.30
CA LYS A 138 0.64 -8.72 4.07
C LYS A 138 1.24 -9.23 5.38
N VAL A 139 2.03 -10.31 5.29
CA VAL A 139 2.68 -11.00 6.42
C VAL A 139 4.14 -11.21 6.10
N GLU A 140 5.02 -10.92 7.07
CA GLU A 140 6.47 -11.07 6.91
C GLU A 140 6.98 -12.43 7.40
N GLY A 141 7.83 -13.04 6.58
CA GLY A 141 8.43 -14.34 6.83
C GLY A 141 7.73 -15.47 6.09
N GLY A 142 8.52 -16.47 5.70
CA GLY A 142 8.06 -17.76 5.19
C GLY A 142 8.79 -18.93 5.86
N ASP A 143 9.27 -18.70 7.08
CA ASP A 143 9.89 -19.74 7.91
C ASP A 143 8.84 -20.64 8.57
N GLU A 144 9.29 -21.72 9.21
CA GLU A 144 8.42 -22.72 9.84
C GLU A 144 7.55 -22.16 10.98
N PHE A 145 7.90 -21.01 11.56
CA PHE A 145 7.13 -20.37 12.63
C PHE A 145 5.97 -19.56 12.08
N ILE A 146 6.15 -18.88 10.94
CA ILE A 146 5.12 -18.05 10.31
C ILE A 146 4.22 -18.84 9.35
N LEU A 147 4.72 -19.93 8.76
CA LEU A 147 3.94 -20.74 7.82
C LEU A 147 2.56 -21.21 8.31
N PRO A 148 2.42 -21.69 9.56
CA PRO A 148 1.12 -22.08 10.11
C PRO A 148 0.12 -20.91 10.12
N THR A 149 0.58 -19.70 10.43
CA THR A 149 -0.22 -18.47 10.36
C THR A 149 -0.69 -18.19 8.94
N VAL A 150 0.21 -18.21 7.95
CA VAL A 150 -0.15 -17.96 6.55
C VAL A 150 -1.16 -18.98 6.04
N ASN A 151 -0.92 -20.28 6.29
CA ASN A 151 -1.83 -21.36 5.90
C ASN A 151 -3.22 -21.19 6.55
N ARG A 152 -3.27 -20.81 7.83
CA ARG A 152 -4.54 -20.60 8.52
C ARG A 152 -5.34 -19.46 7.87
N LEU A 153 -4.69 -18.34 7.58
CA LEU A 153 -5.33 -17.16 6.97
C LEU A 153 -5.87 -17.48 5.56
N THR A 154 -5.06 -18.10 4.71
CA THR A 154 -5.47 -18.43 3.34
C THR A 154 -6.57 -19.47 3.31
N THR A 155 -6.53 -20.47 4.19
CA THR A 155 -7.56 -21.54 4.28
C THR A 155 -8.94 -20.99 4.63
N VAL A 156 -9.03 -19.94 5.45
CA VAL A 156 -10.31 -19.29 5.77
C VAL A 156 -10.76 -18.29 4.69
N GLY A 157 -10.00 -18.14 3.61
CA GLY A 157 -10.31 -17.27 2.48
C GLY A 157 -9.81 -15.84 2.60
N ILE A 158 -8.88 -15.54 3.52
CA ILE A 158 -8.22 -14.22 3.59
C ILE A 158 -7.10 -14.18 2.54
N PRO A 159 -7.11 -13.25 1.57
CA PRO A 159 -5.99 -13.06 0.66
C PRO A 159 -4.74 -12.59 1.40
N VAL A 160 -3.66 -13.36 1.28
CA VAL A 160 -2.36 -13.05 1.90
C VAL A 160 -1.31 -12.75 0.82
N MET A 161 -0.64 -11.63 0.97
CA MET A 161 0.62 -11.32 0.29
C MET A 161 1.76 -11.70 1.24
N GLY A 162 2.61 -12.65 0.84
CA GLY A 162 3.80 -13.00 1.62
C GLY A 162 4.91 -11.96 1.46
N HIS A 163 5.85 -11.91 2.38
CA HIS A 163 7.04 -11.07 2.28
C HIS A 163 8.29 -11.82 2.76
N VAL A 164 9.30 -11.95 1.89
CA VAL A 164 10.60 -12.57 2.19
C VAL A 164 11.77 -11.73 1.65
N GLY A 165 12.98 -12.11 2.05
CA GLY A 165 14.18 -11.29 1.84
C GLY A 165 14.47 -10.53 3.13
N LEU A 166 14.73 -9.22 3.01
CA LEU A 166 14.79 -8.36 4.17
C LEU A 166 13.36 -8.13 4.69
N THR A 167 13.08 -8.57 5.91
CA THR A 167 11.82 -8.32 6.61
C THR A 167 12.05 -7.28 7.71
N PRO A 168 11.66 -6.00 7.51
CA PRO A 168 11.93 -4.90 8.44
C PRO A 168 11.55 -5.19 9.90
N GLN A 169 10.46 -5.92 10.14
CA GLN A 169 10.02 -6.27 11.50
C GLN A 169 11.05 -7.16 12.22
N LYS A 170 11.89 -7.89 11.47
CA LYS A 170 12.98 -8.73 11.99
C LYS A 170 14.36 -8.06 11.84
N HIS A 171 14.45 -6.77 11.52
CA HIS A 171 15.74 -6.12 11.23
C HIS A 171 16.75 -6.25 12.39
N ASN A 172 16.30 -6.21 13.65
CA ASN A 172 17.16 -6.44 14.82
C ASN A 172 17.84 -7.82 14.78
N ALA A 173 17.11 -8.88 14.40
CA ALA A 173 17.66 -10.22 14.23
C ALA A 173 18.53 -10.35 12.97
N LEU A 174 18.26 -9.55 11.94
CA LEU A 174 19.01 -9.52 10.67
C LEU A 174 20.26 -8.62 10.72
N GLY A 175 20.50 -7.91 11.83
CA GLY A 175 21.62 -6.98 11.97
C GLY A 175 21.45 -5.66 11.20
N GLY A 176 20.19 -5.24 11.02
CA GLY A 176 19.78 -4.02 10.33
C GLY A 176 19.26 -4.24 8.90
N TYR A 177 19.07 -3.15 8.17
CA TYR A 177 18.55 -3.14 6.79
C TYR A 177 19.64 -3.52 5.77
N ARG A 178 19.93 -4.82 5.64
CA ARG A 178 21.01 -5.35 4.81
C ARG A 178 20.50 -6.22 3.66
N LEU A 179 21.30 -6.28 2.59
CA LEU A 179 21.10 -7.20 1.47
C LEU A 179 21.01 -8.64 1.97
N GLN A 180 19.95 -9.34 1.57
CA GLN A 180 19.76 -10.78 1.80
C GLN A 180 20.07 -11.56 0.51
N GLY A 181 20.32 -12.86 0.63
CA GLY A 181 20.63 -13.75 -0.48
C GLY A 181 22.07 -13.64 -0.99
N ASN A 182 22.99 -13.16 -0.15
CA ASN A 182 24.41 -12.98 -0.49
C ASN A 182 25.30 -14.20 -0.18
N SER A 183 24.75 -15.27 0.39
CA SER A 183 25.36 -16.60 0.52
C SER A 183 24.44 -17.66 -0.08
N VAL A 184 25.00 -18.84 -0.40
CA VAL A 184 24.25 -19.96 -0.96
C VAL A 184 23.15 -20.41 0.02
N GLU A 185 23.48 -20.55 1.30
CA GLU A 185 22.55 -21.00 2.34
C GLU A 185 21.38 -20.03 2.50
N ASN A 186 21.66 -18.73 2.51
CA ASN A 186 20.63 -17.71 2.66
C ASN A 186 19.75 -17.60 1.39
N ALA A 187 20.35 -17.68 0.20
CA ALA A 187 19.60 -17.70 -1.07
C ALA A 187 18.69 -18.94 -1.18
N VAL A 188 19.18 -20.12 -0.80
CA VAL A 188 18.39 -21.36 -0.75
C VAL A 188 17.26 -21.24 0.27
N SER A 189 17.53 -20.66 1.45
CA SER A 189 16.51 -20.40 2.46
C SER A 189 15.39 -19.52 1.92
N ILE A 190 15.71 -18.37 1.31
CA ILE A 190 14.72 -17.45 0.72
C ILE A 190 13.88 -18.16 -0.34
N TYR A 191 14.51 -18.95 -1.23
CA TYR A 191 13.78 -19.68 -2.26
C TYR A 191 12.84 -20.74 -1.66
N LYS A 192 13.30 -21.47 -0.63
CA LYS A 192 12.45 -22.42 0.11
C LYS A 192 11.25 -21.72 0.74
N GLN A 193 11.47 -20.59 1.41
CA GLN A 193 10.39 -19.80 2.00
C GLN A 193 9.36 -19.35 0.95
N CYS A 194 9.81 -18.95 -0.24
CA CYS A 194 8.90 -18.61 -1.35
C CYS A 194 8.01 -19.79 -1.77
N LEU A 195 8.61 -20.97 -1.96
CA LEU A 195 7.86 -22.19 -2.32
C LEU A 195 6.87 -22.60 -1.23
N ASP A 196 7.29 -22.47 0.03
CA ASP A 196 6.49 -22.80 1.20
C ASP A 196 5.29 -21.84 1.36
N LEU A 197 5.51 -20.53 1.16
CA LEU A 197 4.43 -19.53 1.11
C LEU A 197 3.47 -19.79 -0.06
N GLN A 198 3.98 -20.11 -1.25
CA GLN A 198 3.14 -20.48 -2.39
C GLN A 198 2.24 -21.69 -2.07
N ARG A 199 2.81 -22.74 -1.46
CA ARG A 199 2.04 -23.91 -1.02
C ARG A 199 1.01 -23.56 0.05
N ALA A 200 1.34 -22.62 0.92
CA ALA A 200 0.41 -22.10 1.93
C ALA A 200 -0.72 -21.25 1.32
N GLY A 201 -0.68 -20.90 0.02
CA GLY A 201 -1.79 -20.28 -0.69
C GLY A 201 -1.76 -18.75 -0.74
N VAL A 202 -0.60 -18.12 -0.55
CA VAL A 202 -0.45 -16.68 -0.81
C VAL A 202 -0.81 -16.35 -2.26
N PHE A 203 -1.37 -15.17 -2.52
CA PHE A 203 -1.67 -14.75 -3.89
C PHE A 203 -0.50 -14.03 -4.58
N SER A 204 0.47 -13.55 -3.79
CA SER A 204 1.67 -12.88 -4.28
C SER A 204 2.74 -12.87 -3.19
N ILE A 205 3.99 -12.60 -3.56
CA ILE A 205 5.13 -12.55 -2.63
C ILE A 205 5.97 -11.30 -2.89
N VAL A 206 6.17 -10.47 -1.88
CA VAL A 206 7.16 -9.38 -1.89
C VAL A 206 8.56 -9.97 -1.71
N LEU A 207 9.49 -9.55 -2.57
CA LEU A 207 10.91 -9.85 -2.49
C LEU A 207 11.65 -8.54 -2.21
N GLU A 208 12.17 -8.39 -0.98
CA GLU A 208 12.85 -7.16 -0.55
C GLU A 208 14.35 -7.33 -0.39
N CYS A 209 15.12 -6.41 -0.99
CA CYS A 209 16.56 -6.28 -0.82
C CYS A 209 17.32 -7.60 -1.06
N ILE A 210 17.12 -8.22 -2.24
CA ILE A 210 17.81 -9.44 -2.68
C ILE A 210 18.51 -9.24 -4.05
N PRO A 211 19.56 -10.01 -4.40
CA PRO A 211 20.19 -9.96 -5.71
C PRO A 211 19.20 -10.16 -6.85
N ASN A 212 19.35 -9.36 -7.90
CA ASN A 212 18.45 -9.38 -9.06
C ASN A 212 18.37 -10.75 -9.78
N LYS A 213 19.48 -11.50 -9.83
CA LYS A 213 19.51 -12.85 -10.41
C LYS A 213 18.81 -13.90 -9.55
N LEU A 214 18.86 -13.73 -8.22
CA LEU A 214 18.07 -14.56 -7.31
C LEU A 214 16.58 -14.25 -7.48
N ALA A 215 16.19 -12.98 -7.51
CA ALA A 215 14.81 -12.57 -7.74
C ALA A 215 14.26 -13.06 -9.08
N GLN A 216 15.06 -12.97 -10.15
CA GLN A 216 14.74 -13.53 -11.46
C GLN A 216 14.44 -15.02 -11.38
N TYR A 217 15.38 -15.80 -10.80
CA TYR A 217 15.22 -17.24 -10.67
C TYR A 217 13.97 -17.62 -9.86
N ILE A 218 13.74 -16.94 -8.72
CA ILE A 218 12.53 -17.15 -7.90
C ILE A 218 11.27 -16.89 -8.74
N THR A 219 11.22 -15.76 -9.45
CA THR A 219 10.04 -15.34 -10.23
C THR A 219 9.72 -16.33 -11.36
N GLU A 220 10.75 -16.88 -12.01
CA GLU A 220 10.60 -17.87 -13.09
C GLU A 220 10.13 -19.26 -12.59
N ASN A 221 10.28 -19.55 -11.30
CA ASN A 221 9.97 -20.86 -10.71
C ASN A 221 8.75 -20.86 -9.77
N LEU A 222 8.10 -19.72 -9.57
CA LEU A 222 6.84 -19.63 -8.85
C LEU A 222 5.65 -19.58 -9.82
N SER A 223 4.48 -19.98 -9.32
CA SER A 223 3.19 -19.87 -9.99
C SER A 223 2.38 -18.67 -9.51
N VAL A 224 2.90 -17.89 -8.55
CA VAL A 224 2.31 -16.66 -8.02
C VAL A 224 3.21 -15.47 -8.35
N PRO A 225 2.64 -14.28 -8.59
CA PRO A 225 3.43 -13.10 -8.90
C PRO A 225 4.37 -12.69 -7.75
N THR A 226 5.56 -12.25 -8.13
CA THR A 226 6.54 -11.63 -7.24
C THR A 226 6.51 -10.11 -7.36
N ILE A 227 6.60 -9.40 -6.24
CA ILE A 227 6.64 -7.93 -6.20
C ILE A 227 7.99 -7.50 -5.63
N GLY A 228 8.80 -6.84 -6.44
CA GLY A 228 10.16 -6.45 -6.04
C GLY A 228 10.20 -5.10 -5.34
N ILE A 229 11.07 -4.99 -4.34
CA ILE A 229 11.56 -3.71 -3.80
C ILE A 229 13.05 -3.86 -3.49
N GLY A 230 13.89 -3.26 -4.31
CA GLY A 230 15.34 -3.54 -4.29
C GLY A 230 15.71 -4.97 -4.71
N ALA A 231 14.84 -5.64 -5.48
CA ALA A 231 15.07 -6.98 -6.05
C ALA A 231 15.38 -6.97 -7.56
N GLY A 232 15.58 -5.80 -8.15
CA GLY A 232 15.80 -5.64 -9.59
C GLY A 232 14.52 -5.75 -10.42
N PRO A 233 14.64 -5.65 -11.77
CA PRO A 233 13.48 -5.48 -12.66
C PRO A 233 12.82 -6.80 -13.08
N PHE A 234 13.33 -7.95 -12.64
CA PHE A 234 12.91 -9.27 -13.13
C PHE A 234 11.79 -9.92 -12.32
N THR A 235 11.19 -9.20 -11.38
CA THR A 235 9.97 -9.61 -10.67
C THR A 235 8.72 -9.33 -11.50
N SER A 236 7.58 -9.91 -11.11
CA SER A 236 6.29 -9.70 -11.81
C SER A 236 5.72 -8.28 -11.66
N GLY A 237 6.15 -7.57 -10.63
CA GLY A 237 5.76 -6.20 -10.32
C GLY A 237 6.77 -5.52 -9.40
N GLN A 238 6.47 -4.28 -9.02
CA GLN A 238 7.33 -3.48 -8.14
C GLN A 238 6.49 -2.77 -7.07
N VAL A 239 7.07 -2.61 -5.88
CA VAL A 239 6.53 -1.80 -4.78
C VAL A 239 7.52 -0.73 -4.36
N LEU A 240 7.02 0.48 -4.05
CA LEU A 240 7.79 1.54 -3.41
C LEU A 240 6.90 2.31 -2.41
N VAL A 241 7.54 2.92 -1.41
CA VAL A 241 6.89 3.77 -0.43
C VAL A 241 6.56 5.13 -1.07
N ILE A 242 5.32 5.61 -0.91
CA ILE A 242 4.84 6.81 -1.59
C ILE A 242 5.67 8.05 -1.27
N SER A 243 6.10 8.22 -0.02
CA SER A 243 6.97 9.34 0.38
C SER A 243 8.28 9.37 -0.39
N ASP A 244 8.79 8.18 -0.75
CA ASP A 244 10.05 8.02 -1.45
C ASP A 244 9.89 8.24 -2.96
N ILE A 245 8.75 7.83 -3.52
CA ILE A 245 8.38 8.11 -4.93
C ILE A 245 8.19 9.62 -5.14
N LEU A 246 7.46 10.29 -4.24
CA LEU A 246 7.10 11.71 -4.37
C LEU A 246 8.17 12.67 -3.83
N GLY A 247 9.25 12.16 -3.21
CA GLY A 247 10.31 12.99 -2.64
C GLY A 247 9.80 13.88 -1.49
N MET A 248 9.01 13.30 -0.58
CA MET A 248 8.38 14.04 0.54
C MET A 248 9.28 14.17 1.78
N LYS A 249 10.45 13.53 1.78
CA LYS A 249 11.41 13.56 2.89
C LYS A 249 12.53 14.56 2.61
N SER A 250 13.04 15.19 3.66
CA SER A 250 14.18 16.11 3.57
C SER A 250 15.42 15.42 3.00
N ASN A 251 16.11 16.07 2.07
CA ASN A 251 17.41 15.60 1.56
C ASN A 251 18.52 15.62 2.63
N LYS A 252 18.35 16.38 3.72
CA LYS A 252 19.35 16.51 4.79
C LYS A 252 19.30 15.37 5.82
N GLU A 253 18.17 14.69 5.93
CA GLU A 253 17.92 13.67 6.96
C GLU A 253 18.06 12.24 6.43
N ASN A 254 18.25 12.04 5.11
CA ASN A 254 17.92 10.76 4.50
C ASN A 254 19.10 10.09 3.77
N HIS A 255 19.52 8.93 4.29
CA HIS A 255 20.19 7.91 3.48
C HIS A 255 19.16 7.24 2.59
N LYS A 256 18.83 7.87 1.46
CA LYS A 256 17.92 7.29 0.47
C LYS A 256 18.40 5.88 0.09
N PRO A 257 17.59 4.82 0.28
CA PRO A 257 18.01 3.48 -0.07
C PRO A 257 18.38 3.40 -1.56
N LYS A 258 19.44 2.66 -1.88
CA LYS A 258 20.00 2.58 -3.25
C LYS A 258 18.96 2.21 -4.32
N PHE A 259 17.93 1.45 -3.95
CA PHE A 259 16.90 0.98 -4.86
C PHE A 259 15.77 1.99 -5.13
N VAL A 260 15.75 3.11 -4.42
CA VAL A 260 14.68 4.11 -4.55
C VAL A 260 14.99 5.07 -5.70
N ARG A 261 13.99 5.30 -6.56
CA ARG A 261 13.95 6.44 -7.48
C ARG A 261 12.84 7.39 -7.05
N ALA A 262 13.20 8.66 -6.85
CA ALA A 262 12.22 9.71 -6.63
C ALA A 262 11.82 10.24 -8.02
N TYR A 263 10.53 10.51 -8.20
CA TYR A 263 9.96 11.03 -9.43
C TYR A 263 9.63 12.52 -9.32
N GLU A 264 9.53 13.04 -8.09
CA GLU A 264 9.29 14.45 -7.76
C GLU A 264 10.08 14.84 -6.49
N ASP A 265 10.10 16.15 -6.19
CA ASP A 265 10.66 16.72 -4.95
C ASP A 265 9.58 17.57 -4.25
N PHE A 266 8.65 16.88 -3.57
CA PHE A 266 7.57 17.53 -2.85
C PHE A 266 8.04 18.23 -1.57
N TYR A 267 9.11 17.73 -0.95
CA TYR A 267 9.65 18.36 0.25
C TYR A 267 10.12 19.79 -0.04
N THR A 268 11.00 19.96 -1.04
CA THR A 268 11.53 21.28 -1.39
C THR A 268 10.41 22.22 -1.83
N LYS A 269 9.53 21.77 -2.72
CA LYS A 269 8.36 22.55 -3.18
C LYS A 269 7.43 22.94 -2.03
N GLY A 270 7.24 22.04 -1.07
CA GLY A 270 6.42 22.28 0.12
C GLY A 270 7.03 23.34 1.03
N VAL A 271 8.34 23.25 1.30
CA VAL A 271 9.06 24.26 2.08
C VAL A 271 8.98 25.63 1.39
N GLU A 272 9.26 25.70 0.09
CA GLU A 272 9.17 26.94 -0.70
C GLU A 272 7.77 27.55 -0.65
N ALA A 273 6.72 26.75 -0.83
CA ALA A 273 5.33 27.22 -0.77
C ALA A 273 4.96 27.77 0.61
N LEU A 274 5.39 27.10 1.69
CA LEU A 274 5.14 27.55 3.07
C LEU A 274 5.92 28.82 3.41
N THR A 275 7.16 28.93 2.94
CA THR A 275 7.97 30.15 3.10
C THR A 275 7.32 31.32 2.36
N SER A 276 6.94 31.15 1.09
CA SER A 276 6.26 32.19 0.31
C SER A 276 4.92 32.60 0.95
N TYR A 277 4.14 31.65 1.47
CA TYR A 277 2.92 31.96 2.22
C TYR A 277 3.22 32.84 3.44
N GLY A 278 4.26 32.50 4.23
CA GLY A 278 4.71 33.31 5.36
C GLY A 278 5.08 34.74 4.95
N GLU A 279 5.89 34.89 3.91
CA GLU A 279 6.29 36.19 3.36
C GLU A 279 5.09 37.01 2.86
N HIS A 280 4.12 36.38 2.20
CA HIS A 280 2.92 37.06 1.73
C HIS A 280 2.06 37.55 2.89
N VAL A 281 1.96 36.80 3.98
CA VAL A 281 1.23 37.23 5.19
C VAL A 281 1.95 38.38 5.88
N GLU A 282 3.26 38.28 6.07
CA GLU A 282 4.07 39.33 6.71
C GLU A 282 4.02 40.66 5.96
N ASN A 283 3.93 40.60 4.64
CA ASN A 283 3.83 41.79 3.77
C ASN A 283 2.39 42.21 3.42
N ALA A 284 1.38 41.61 4.06
CA ALA A 284 -0.05 41.85 3.79
C ALA A 284 -0.45 41.68 2.31
N GLN A 285 0.25 40.81 1.58
CA GLN A 285 -0.08 40.39 0.22
C GLN A 285 -1.11 39.25 0.21
N PHE A 286 -1.14 38.44 1.28
CA PHE A 286 -2.18 37.46 1.53
C PHE A 286 -2.90 37.76 2.86
N PRO A 287 -4.24 37.68 2.90
CA PRO A 287 -5.15 37.48 1.77
C PRO A 287 -5.23 38.69 0.83
N ASP A 288 -5.34 38.44 -0.47
CA ASP A 288 -5.78 39.48 -1.42
C ASP A 288 -7.25 39.87 -1.14
N VAL A 289 -7.52 41.17 -1.04
CA VAL A 289 -8.82 41.70 -0.60
C VAL A 289 -9.95 41.44 -1.60
N ASP A 290 -9.65 41.34 -2.89
CA ASP A 290 -10.65 41.15 -3.94
C ASP A 290 -10.88 39.67 -4.25
N GLU A 291 -9.84 38.85 -4.16
CA GLU A 291 -9.93 37.40 -4.42
C GLU A 291 -10.40 36.61 -3.19
N HIS A 292 -9.90 36.95 -2.00
CA HIS A 292 -10.13 36.18 -0.77
C HIS A 292 -10.99 36.92 0.25
N GLY A 293 -11.19 38.23 0.08
CA GLY A 293 -11.93 39.08 1.01
C GLY A 293 -13.43 39.06 0.79
N TYR A 294 -14.18 39.27 1.87
CA TYR A 294 -15.64 39.47 1.81
C TYR A 294 -15.96 40.97 1.89
N LYS A 295 -16.79 41.46 0.97
CA LYS A 295 -17.14 42.89 0.88
C LYS A 295 -18.30 43.23 1.80
N ILE A 296 -18.20 44.34 2.54
CA ILE A 296 -19.31 44.92 3.31
C ILE A 296 -20.01 46.00 2.48
N LYS A 297 -21.36 46.03 2.52
CA LYS A 297 -22.11 47.12 1.88
C LYS A 297 -21.83 48.42 2.62
N ARG A 298 -21.70 49.51 1.86
CA ARG A 298 -21.31 50.83 2.40
C ARG A 298 -22.29 51.33 3.46
N ASP A 299 -23.59 51.24 3.22
CA ASP A 299 -24.64 51.64 4.15
C ASP A 299 -24.58 50.89 5.48
N VAL A 300 -24.36 49.57 5.43
CA VAL A 300 -24.17 48.73 6.62
C VAL A 300 -22.93 49.17 7.40
N PHE A 301 -21.82 49.45 6.72
CA PHE A 301 -20.58 49.87 7.39
C PHE A 301 -20.68 51.28 8.02
N GLU A 302 -21.37 52.21 7.36
CA GLU A 302 -21.62 53.55 7.92
C GLU A 302 -22.49 53.49 9.17
N GLU A 303 -23.54 52.67 9.17
CA GLU A 303 -24.40 52.50 10.35
C GLU A 303 -23.65 51.80 11.49
N PHE A 304 -22.84 50.78 11.19
CA PHE A 304 -21.94 50.17 12.16
C PHE A 304 -21.04 51.21 12.85
N LYS A 305 -20.40 52.10 12.09
CA LYS A 305 -19.51 53.13 12.65
C LYS A 305 -20.25 54.05 13.64
N LYS A 306 -21.48 54.47 13.32
CA LYS A 306 -22.30 55.30 14.22
C LYS A 306 -22.59 54.59 15.53
N GLN A 307 -23.06 53.35 15.47
CA GLN A 307 -23.41 52.58 16.67
C GLN A 307 -22.15 52.25 17.50
N ALA A 308 -21.05 51.87 16.86
CA ALA A 308 -19.78 51.57 17.52
C ALA A 308 -19.21 52.77 18.32
N HIS A 309 -19.37 54.00 17.82
CA HIS A 309 -18.93 55.21 18.53
C HIS A 309 -19.70 55.45 19.85
N HIS A 310 -20.89 54.86 20.01
CA HIS A 310 -21.72 54.99 21.20
C HIS A 310 -21.58 53.83 22.20
N ILE A 311 -20.68 52.86 21.94
CA ILE A 311 -20.46 51.66 22.78
C ILE A 311 -19.35 51.87 23.84
N HIS A 312 -18.83 53.10 24.00
CA HIS A 312 -17.94 53.44 25.12
C HIS A 312 -18.70 53.76 26.41
#